data_AF-A0A3M7AX64-F1
#
_entry.id   AF-A0A3M7AX64-F1
#
_cell.length_a   1.000
_cell.length_b   1.000
_cell.length_c   1.000
_cell.angle_alpha   90.00
_cell.angle_beta   90.00
_cell.angle_gamma   90.00
#
_symmetry.space_group_name_H-M   'P 1'
#
loop_
_entity.id
_entity.type
_entity.pdbx_description
1 polymer ?
#
loop_
_entity_poly.entity_id
_entity_poly.type
_entity_poly.pdbx_seq_one_letter_code
_entity_poly.pdbx_strand_id
1 'polypeptide(L)'
;MLTILGVLSVAAGLAQALTIPPPGALVIGKDYAKIQDAVDVLNTTSAEEQVLFIEAGTYHEQVDIPALSGPLTVYGYSEDASGYAGNQVVITYSDALADEPNDYATATLRVRTSDFKMYNVDVKNTYGQADTDGQALAISAEAENQGYYGCGFYGYQDTVLAETGAQLYAKCYIEGATDFIFGQRAAAWFDGCDIRVLEASLGFITASGRSSNDSSYYVINNSTVAAADGADVPSGAYYLGRPWREYARVVFQETSMSNVVNPAGWSVWSTTNPQTDHVTFDEYENSGAGSNGTRASFASTLNEPVLITEVLGSDYESMAYVDTAYLA
;
A
#
# COMPACT_ATOMS: atom_id res chain seq x y z
N MET A 1 9.94 49.06 10.67
CA MET A 1 10.72 47.80 10.58
C MET A 1 9.69 46.70 10.44
N LEU A 2 9.34 46.38 9.19
CA LEU A 2 8.28 45.44 8.85
C LEU A 2 8.98 44.20 8.29
N THR A 3 9.05 43.14 9.09
CA THR A 3 9.65 41.87 8.70
C THR A 3 8.57 41.08 7.96
N ILE A 4 8.65 41.04 6.63
CA ILE A 4 7.85 40.13 5.81
C ILE A 4 8.57 38.77 5.88
N LEU A 5 8.00 37.83 6.65
CA LEU A 5 8.36 36.42 6.53
C LEU A 5 7.76 35.94 5.19
N GLY A 6 8.61 35.78 4.19
CA GLY A 6 8.24 35.14 2.93
C GLY A 6 8.01 33.66 3.19
N VAL A 7 6.75 33.24 3.21
CA VAL A 7 6.39 31.83 3.06
C VAL A 7 6.77 31.43 1.64
N LEU A 8 7.78 30.59 1.51
CA LEU A 8 8.17 30.01 0.23
C LEU A 8 7.13 28.94 -0.11
N SER A 9 6.04 29.35 -0.75
CA SER A 9 5.11 28.45 -1.41
C SER A 9 5.79 27.88 -2.65
N VAL A 10 6.33 26.66 -2.57
CA VAL A 10 6.77 25.92 -3.75
C VAL A 10 5.53 25.22 -4.32
N ALA A 11 4.87 25.88 -5.27
CA ALA A 11 3.90 25.24 -6.14
C ALA A 11 4.64 24.49 -7.27
N ALA A 12 4.27 23.22 -7.46
CA ALA A 12 4.48 22.36 -8.62
C ALA A 12 5.84 22.48 -9.36
N GLY A 13 6.78 21.59 -9.02
CA GLY A 13 8.00 21.41 -9.79
C GLY A 13 8.79 20.15 -9.44
N LEU A 14 8.84 19.22 -10.40
CA LEU A 14 9.94 18.29 -10.71
C LEU A 14 10.11 17.04 -9.82
N ALA A 15 10.43 15.94 -10.49
CA ALA A 15 11.13 14.77 -9.98
C ALA A 15 12.18 15.19 -8.93
N GLN A 16 11.83 15.05 -7.66
CA GLN A 16 12.69 15.49 -6.56
C GLN A 16 13.68 14.34 -6.29
N ALA A 17 14.90 14.44 -6.80
CA ALA A 17 15.90 13.42 -6.47
C ALA A 17 16.12 13.35 -4.94
N LEU A 18 16.02 12.16 -4.35
CA LEU A 18 16.36 11.85 -2.96
C LEU A 18 17.76 11.26 -2.93
N THR A 19 18.78 12.08 -3.18
CA THR A 19 20.18 11.63 -3.32
C THR A 19 21.10 12.08 -2.19
N ILE A 20 20.59 12.90 -1.26
CA ILE A 20 21.36 13.45 -0.14
C ILE A 20 20.55 13.23 1.15
N PRO A 21 21.14 12.62 2.19
CA PRO A 21 20.48 12.50 3.49
C PRO A 21 20.09 13.87 4.07
N PRO A 22 18.84 14.04 4.53
CA PRO A 22 18.45 15.23 5.28
C PRO A 22 19.30 15.42 6.54
N PRO A 23 19.52 16.67 7.00
CA PRO A 23 20.23 16.92 8.25
C PRO A 23 19.60 16.17 9.43
N GLY A 24 20.41 15.41 10.17
CA GLY A 24 19.96 14.63 11.33
C GLY A 24 19.46 13.22 11.01
N ALA A 25 19.41 12.82 9.74
CA ALA A 25 19.05 11.46 9.36
C ALA A 25 20.10 10.44 9.83
N LEU A 26 19.64 9.27 10.28
CA LEU A 26 20.48 8.08 10.40
C LEU A 26 20.67 7.50 9.00
N VAL A 27 21.92 7.29 8.58
CA VAL A 27 22.23 6.89 7.19
C VAL A 27 22.59 5.41 7.10
N ILE A 28 21.72 4.61 6.49
CA ILE A 28 21.92 3.19 6.24
C ILE A 28 22.70 3.04 4.92
N GLY A 29 23.66 2.11 4.88
CA GLY A 29 24.65 1.96 3.80
C GLY A 29 25.91 2.81 3.99
N LYS A 30 25.93 3.68 5.02
CA LYS A 30 27.08 4.51 5.38
C LYS A 30 27.43 4.41 6.87
N ASP A 31 26.51 4.82 7.75
CA ASP A 31 26.71 4.82 9.20
C ASP A 31 26.23 3.50 9.84
N TYR A 32 25.21 2.87 9.23
CA TYR A 32 24.67 1.56 9.61
C TYR A 32 24.75 0.60 8.42
N ALA A 33 25.15 -0.65 8.65
CA ALA A 33 25.16 -1.69 7.62
C ALA A 33 23.77 -2.32 7.39
N LYS A 34 22.94 -2.34 8.45
CA LYS A 34 21.59 -2.88 8.47
C LYS A 34 20.58 -1.79 8.77
N ILE A 35 19.38 -1.91 8.21
CA ILE A 35 18.25 -1.03 8.50
C ILE A 35 17.80 -1.26 9.94
N GLN A 36 17.70 -2.50 10.40
CA GLN A 36 17.29 -2.79 11.78
C GLN A 36 18.24 -2.16 12.81
N ASP A 37 19.55 -2.15 12.57
CA ASP A 37 20.52 -1.52 13.49
C ASP A 37 20.27 0.00 13.64
N ALA A 38 19.79 0.67 12.57
CA ALA A 38 19.41 2.08 12.61
C ALA A 38 18.05 2.29 13.29
N VAL A 39 17.10 1.36 13.10
CA VAL A 39 15.81 1.37 13.79
C VAL A 39 15.98 1.19 15.30
N ASP A 40 16.88 0.30 15.73
CA ASP A 40 17.11 -0.05 17.14
C ASP A 40 17.64 1.11 17.99
N VAL A 41 18.21 2.15 17.35
CA VAL A 41 18.71 3.35 18.04
C VAL A 41 17.74 4.52 18.04
N LEU A 42 16.58 4.40 17.38
CA LEU A 42 15.54 5.42 17.40
C LEU A 42 15.07 5.67 18.84
N ASN A 43 14.86 6.93 19.20
CA ASN A 43 14.31 7.30 20.48
C ASN A 43 12.79 7.09 20.47
N THR A 44 12.34 6.01 21.11
CA THR A 44 10.92 5.63 21.19
C THR A 44 10.05 6.58 22.01
N THR A 45 10.67 7.48 22.79
CA THR A 45 9.97 8.43 23.68
C THR A 45 10.04 9.88 23.22
N SER A 46 10.83 10.16 22.18
CA SER A 46 10.89 11.50 21.58
C SER A 46 9.59 11.83 20.85
N ALA A 47 9.08 13.05 21.03
CA ALA A 47 7.97 13.57 20.23
C ALA A 47 8.45 14.27 18.94
N GLU A 48 9.76 14.51 18.82
CA GLU A 48 10.36 15.12 17.63
C GLU A 48 10.47 14.10 16.48
N GLU A 49 10.36 14.57 15.24
CA GLU A 49 10.54 13.74 14.05
C GLU A 49 11.93 13.11 14.01
N GLN A 50 11.97 11.85 13.60
CA GLN A 50 13.19 11.10 13.33
C GLN A 50 13.24 10.70 11.85
N VAL A 51 14.44 10.65 11.28
CA VAL A 51 14.63 10.42 9.85
C VAL A 51 15.61 9.27 9.62
N LEU A 52 15.22 8.32 8.78
CA LEU A 52 16.11 7.32 8.20
C LEU A 52 16.35 7.67 6.73
N PHE A 53 17.60 7.59 6.29
CA PHE A 53 17.95 7.66 4.87
C PHE A 53 18.68 6.38 4.48
N ILE A 54 18.15 5.64 3.52
CA ILE A 54 18.69 4.37 3.06
C ILE A 54 19.40 4.61 1.73
N GLU A 55 20.73 4.42 1.71
CA GLU A 55 21.52 4.48 0.48
C GLU A 55 21.14 3.33 -0.47
N ALA A 56 21.36 3.52 -1.77
CA ALA A 56 21.07 2.53 -2.80
C ALA A 56 21.68 1.14 -2.47
N GLY A 57 20.88 0.09 -2.61
CA GLY A 57 21.31 -1.26 -2.27
C GLY A 57 20.16 -2.24 -2.06
N THR A 58 20.53 -3.51 -1.87
CA THR A 58 19.60 -4.58 -1.49
C THR A 58 19.94 -5.07 -0.08
N TYR A 59 18.96 -4.98 0.80
CA TYR A 59 19.06 -5.28 2.23
C TYR A 59 18.24 -6.55 2.51
N HIS A 60 18.95 -7.65 2.83
CA HIS A 60 18.35 -8.97 3.07
C HIS A 60 18.02 -9.17 4.56
N GLU A 61 16.89 -8.65 5.01
CA GLU A 61 16.47 -8.70 6.41
C GLU A 61 14.96 -8.46 6.57
N GLN A 62 14.41 -8.92 7.70
CA GLN A 62 13.14 -8.41 8.21
C GLN A 62 13.40 -7.17 9.06
N VAL A 63 12.58 -6.15 8.88
CA VAL A 63 12.65 -4.89 9.63
C VAL A 63 11.37 -4.71 10.44
N ASP A 64 11.50 -4.52 11.75
CA ASP A 64 10.40 -4.24 12.66
C ASP A 64 10.57 -2.85 13.27
N ILE A 65 9.75 -1.91 12.80
CA ILE A 65 9.67 -0.55 13.31
C ILE A 65 8.69 -0.54 14.48
N PRO A 66 9.16 -0.33 15.72
CA PRO A 66 8.31 -0.33 16.90
C PRO A 66 7.45 0.94 16.94
N ALA A 67 6.46 0.97 17.84
CA ALA A 67 5.74 2.20 18.13
C ALA A 67 6.68 3.29 18.67
N LEU A 68 6.65 4.47 18.05
CA LEU A 68 7.37 5.66 18.49
C LEU A 68 6.40 6.72 19.00
N SER A 69 6.88 7.61 19.87
CA SER A 69 6.08 8.73 20.39
C SER A 69 5.98 9.93 19.44
N GLY A 70 6.82 9.97 18.40
CA GLY A 70 6.90 11.04 17.41
C GLY A 70 7.02 10.50 15.99
N PRO A 71 6.92 11.36 14.97
CA PRO A 71 6.90 10.94 13.56
C PRO A 71 8.19 10.27 13.12
N LEU A 72 8.08 9.39 12.12
CA LEU A 72 9.21 8.77 11.45
C LEU A 72 9.08 8.91 9.94
N THR A 73 10.10 9.51 9.32
CA THR A 73 10.21 9.56 7.87
C THR A 73 11.38 8.72 7.37
N VAL A 74 11.12 7.82 6.44
CA VAL A 74 12.09 6.94 5.79
C VAL A 74 12.24 7.36 4.32
N TYR A 75 13.44 7.72 3.92
CA TYR A 75 13.78 8.01 2.53
C TYR A 75 14.66 6.92 1.96
N GLY A 76 14.26 6.32 0.85
CA GLY A 76 15.12 5.53 -0.01
C GLY A 76 15.86 6.43 -1.00
N TYR A 77 17.12 6.12 -1.26
CA TYR A 77 17.89 6.78 -2.31
C TYR A 77 17.18 6.62 -3.66
N SER A 78 16.95 7.74 -4.34
CA SER A 78 16.37 7.77 -5.69
C SER A 78 16.85 8.98 -6.48
N GLU A 79 17.22 8.77 -7.74
CA GLU A 79 17.51 9.87 -8.67
C GLU A 79 16.22 10.53 -9.22
N ASP A 80 15.09 9.84 -9.10
CA ASP A 80 13.75 10.33 -9.47
C ASP A 80 12.72 9.83 -8.44
N ALA A 81 12.39 10.67 -7.46
CA ALA A 81 11.38 10.31 -6.46
C ALA A 81 9.93 10.50 -6.94
N SER A 82 9.68 10.91 -8.19
CA SER A 82 8.31 11.23 -8.64
C SER A 82 7.35 10.05 -8.60
N GLY A 83 7.86 8.82 -8.53
CA GLY A 83 7.13 7.56 -8.35
C GLY A 83 8.10 6.41 -8.12
N TYR A 84 7.59 5.17 -8.19
CA TYR A 84 8.37 3.97 -7.88
C TYR A 84 9.50 3.63 -8.87
N ALA A 85 9.45 4.13 -10.11
CA ALA A 85 10.36 3.72 -11.17
C ALA A 85 11.83 4.11 -10.91
N GLY A 86 12.07 5.13 -10.07
CA GLY A 86 13.41 5.58 -9.69
C GLY A 86 14.02 4.87 -8.48
N ASN A 87 13.29 3.93 -7.86
CA ASN A 87 13.71 3.27 -6.62
C ASN A 87 15.04 2.50 -6.82
N GLN A 88 15.98 2.70 -5.90
CA GLN A 88 17.27 1.98 -5.87
C GLN A 88 17.52 1.27 -4.54
N VAL A 89 16.55 1.31 -3.64
CA VAL A 89 16.59 0.64 -2.33
C VAL A 89 15.60 -0.51 -2.35
N VAL A 90 16.10 -1.71 -2.03
CA VAL A 90 15.29 -2.92 -1.90
C VAL A 90 15.47 -3.51 -0.51
N ILE A 91 14.41 -3.62 0.27
CA ILE A 91 14.34 -4.44 1.47
C ILE A 91 13.71 -5.76 1.06
N THR A 92 14.37 -6.89 1.34
CA THR A 92 13.88 -8.19 0.91
C THR A 92 14.09 -9.28 1.94
N TYR A 93 13.07 -10.13 2.07
CA TYR A 93 13.13 -11.34 2.86
C TYR A 93 12.29 -12.43 2.17
N SER A 94 12.31 -13.65 2.73
CA SER A 94 11.52 -14.77 2.25
C SER A 94 11.00 -15.53 3.46
N ASP A 95 9.70 -15.40 3.71
CA ASP A 95 9.03 -15.98 4.87
C ASP A 95 7.54 -16.13 4.60
N ALA A 96 6.90 -17.11 5.22
CA ALA A 96 5.48 -17.37 5.03
C ALA A 96 4.84 -18.00 6.27
N LEU A 97 3.50 -18.00 6.28
CA LEU A 97 2.72 -18.55 7.39
C LEU A 97 3.06 -20.01 7.68
N ALA A 98 3.53 -20.78 6.69
CA ALA A 98 4.01 -22.14 6.88
C ALA A 98 5.09 -22.28 7.96
N ASP A 99 5.90 -21.23 8.17
CA ASP A 99 7.01 -21.19 9.12
C ASP A 99 6.74 -20.28 10.34
N GLU A 100 5.59 -19.57 10.36
CA GLU A 100 5.29 -18.51 11.32
C GLU A 100 3.93 -18.70 12.02
N PRO A 101 3.71 -18.14 13.22
CA PRO A 101 2.47 -18.34 13.97
C PRO A 101 1.29 -17.48 13.47
N ASN A 102 1.56 -16.48 12.62
CA ASN A 102 0.57 -15.56 12.06
C ASN A 102 1.15 -14.77 10.88
N ASP A 103 0.27 -14.23 10.04
CA ASP A 103 0.62 -13.50 8.82
C ASP A 103 1.54 -12.30 9.09
N TYR A 104 1.32 -11.57 10.18
CA TYR A 104 2.15 -10.42 10.57
C TYR A 104 3.63 -10.78 10.70
N ALA A 105 3.95 -11.95 11.24
CA ALA A 105 5.33 -12.40 11.40
C ALA A 105 6.01 -12.73 10.05
N THR A 106 5.27 -12.87 8.96
CA THR A 106 5.86 -13.12 7.64
C THR A 106 6.37 -11.83 6.98
N ALA A 107 5.94 -10.67 7.46
CA ALA A 107 6.18 -9.39 6.78
C ALA A 107 7.68 -9.03 6.71
N THR A 108 8.17 -8.71 5.52
CA THR A 108 9.54 -8.16 5.32
C THR A 108 9.70 -6.82 6.06
N LEU A 109 8.69 -5.96 6.04
CA LEU A 109 8.66 -4.70 6.80
C LEU A 109 7.40 -4.65 7.68
N ARG A 110 7.60 -4.45 8.98
CA ARG A 110 6.52 -4.28 9.97
C ARG A 110 6.55 -2.85 10.50
N VAL A 111 5.45 -2.12 10.34
CA VAL A 111 5.35 -0.70 10.73
C VAL A 111 4.27 -0.52 11.79
N ARG A 112 4.69 -0.42 13.06
CA ARG A 112 3.81 -0.27 14.23
C ARG A 112 3.84 1.14 14.83
N THR A 113 4.33 2.12 14.08
CA THR A 113 4.39 3.52 14.52
C THR A 113 3.38 4.38 13.78
N SER A 114 2.80 5.33 14.51
CA SER A 114 1.95 6.36 13.92
C SER A 114 2.76 7.49 13.30
N ASP A 115 2.10 8.28 12.45
CA ASP A 115 2.69 9.44 11.76
C ASP A 115 3.97 9.05 11.00
N PHE A 116 3.84 7.98 10.23
CA PHE A 116 4.93 7.36 9.46
C PHE A 116 4.87 7.80 8.00
N LYS A 117 6.04 8.04 7.40
CA LYS A 117 6.18 8.20 5.95
C LYS A 117 7.32 7.36 5.41
N MET A 118 7.11 6.74 4.25
CA MET A 118 8.17 6.08 3.48
C MET A 118 8.15 6.52 2.03
N TYR A 119 9.33 6.81 1.49
CA TYR A 119 9.53 7.30 0.14
C TYR A 119 10.50 6.41 -0.61
N ASN A 120 10.13 5.96 -1.81
CA ASN A 120 11.03 5.34 -2.80
C ASN A 120 11.84 4.13 -2.32
N VAL A 121 11.18 3.26 -1.56
CA VAL A 121 11.73 1.97 -1.12
C VAL A 121 10.89 0.85 -1.73
N ASP A 122 11.57 -0.14 -2.30
CA ASP A 122 10.97 -1.41 -2.67
C ASP A 122 11.03 -2.37 -1.48
N VAL A 123 9.91 -2.96 -1.12
CA VAL A 123 9.80 -3.98 -0.08
C VAL A 123 9.29 -5.27 -0.70
N LYS A 124 10.05 -6.36 -0.54
CA LYS A 124 9.78 -7.63 -1.23
C LYS A 124 9.70 -8.79 -0.26
N ASN A 125 8.65 -9.59 -0.34
CA ASN A 125 8.67 -10.96 0.16
C ASN A 125 8.75 -11.93 -1.02
N THR A 126 9.83 -12.70 -1.04
CA THR A 126 10.21 -13.53 -2.19
C THR A 126 9.80 -14.99 -2.05
N TYR A 127 8.95 -15.33 -1.07
CA TYR A 127 8.47 -16.70 -0.86
C TYR A 127 7.72 -17.26 -2.08
N GLY A 128 6.85 -16.45 -2.70
CA GLY A 128 6.12 -16.82 -3.91
C GLY A 128 4.86 -17.65 -3.66
N GLN A 129 4.44 -18.42 -4.66
CA GLN A 129 3.23 -19.24 -4.62
C GLN A 129 3.43 -20.49 -3.75
N ALA A 130 2.44 -20.80 -2.91
CA ALA A 130 2.36 -22.07 -2.21
C ALA A 130 0.92 -22.61 -2.17
N ASP A 131 0.77 -23.93 -2.02
CA ASP A 131 -0.53 -24.61 -1.98
C ASP A 131 -1.21 -24.52 -0.60
N THR A 132 -0.45 -24.28 0.47
CA THR A 132 -0.94 -24.25 1.86
C THR A 132 -0.07 -23.28 2.66
N ASP A 133 -0.71 -22.47 3.51
CA ASP A 133 -0.06 -21.50 4.40
C ASP A 133 0.98 -20.59 3.68
N GLY A 134 0.63 -20.15 2.46
CA GLY A 134 1.48 -19.38 1.55
C GLY A 134 1.46 -17.86 1.73
N GLN A 135 0.73 -17.35 2.74
CA GLN A 135 0.67 -15.94 3.08
C GLN A 135 2.09 -15.43 3.38
N ALA A 136 2.53 -14.41 2.64
CA ALA A 136 3.91 -13.95 2.65
C ALA A 136 3.95 -12.43 2.40
N LEU A 137 3.85 -11.66 3.48
CA LEU A 137 3.65 -10.22 3.43
C LEU A 137 4.94 -9.50 3.01
N ALA A 138 4.84 -8.53 2.11
CA ALA A 138 5.89 -7.54 1.91
C ALA A 138 5.87 -6.52 3.06
N ILE A 139 4.69 -5.99 3.36
CA ILE A 139 4.51 -4.97 4.40
C ILE A 139 3.30 -5.26 5.29
N SER A 140 3.47 -5.01 6.59
CA SER A 140 2.39 -4.85 7.56
C SER A 140 2.34 -3.40 8.07
N ALA A 141 1.21 -2.74 7.82
CA ALA A 141 0.91 -1.37 8.22
C ALA A 141 -0.14 -1.36 9.36
N GLU A 142 0.34 -1.19 10.60
CA GLU A 142 -0.42 -1.48 11.82
C GLU A 142 -0.44 -0.31 12.84
N ALA A 143 -0.61 0.92 12.36
CA ALA A 143 -0.82 2.08 13.23
C ALA A 143 -1.54 3.23 12.50
N GLU A 144 -1.91 4.26 13.26
CA GLU A 144 -2.59 5.44 12.72
C GLU A 144 -1.68 6.26 11.80
N ASN A 145 -2.24 6.93 10.78
CA ASN A 145 -1.56 7.95 10.00
C ASN A 145 -0.24 7.45 9.34
N GLN A 146 -0.35 6.62 8.29
CA GLN A 146 0.81 6.14 7.55
C GLN A 146 0.76 6.51 6.06
N GLY A 147 1.84 7.07 5.53
CA GLY A 147 1.99 7.48 4.13
C GLY A 147 3.09 6.73 3.41
N TYR A 148 2.82 6.27 2.20
CA TYR A 148 3.75 5.51 1.34
C TYR A 148 3.78 6.15 -0.05
N TYR A 149 4.95 6.60 -0.49
CA TYR A 149 5.12 7.49 -1.63
C TYR A 149 6.14 6.94 -2.61
N GLY A 150 5.71 6.62 -3.83
CA GLY A 150 6.60 6.01 -4.81
C GLY A 150 7.24 4.71 -4.31
N CYS A 151 6.61 4.00 -3.38
CA CYS A 151 7.13 2.73 -2.87
C CYS A 151 6.74 1.58 -3.80
N GLY A 152 7.49 0.49 -3.75
CA GLY A 152 7.14 -0.75 -4.43
C GLY A 152 6.89 -1.86 -3.43
N PHE A 153 5.79 -2.59 -3.54
CA PHE A 153 5.44 -3.72 -2.68
C PHE A 153 5.27 -4.98 -3.51
N TYR A 154 6.13 -5.97 -3.26
CA TYR A 154 6.28 -7.16 -4.11
C TYR A 154 6.04 -8.44 -3.30
N GLY A 155 5.11 -9.28 -3.75
CA GLY A 155 4.73 -10.52 -3.09
C GLY A 155 3.82 -11.36 -3.99
N TYR A 156 3.20 -12.40 -3.42
CA TYR A 156 2.27 -13.28 -4.16
C TYR A 156 0.92 -13.41 -3.45
N GLN A 157 0.91 -13.98 -2.25
CA GLN A 157 -0.28 -14.01 -1.40
C GLN A 157 -0.08 -13.04 -0.24
N ASP A 158 -1.07 -12.17 -0.01
CA ASP A 158 -1.13 -11.25 1.12
C ASP A 158 0.00 -10.19 1.12
N THR A 159 0.35 -9.62 -0.04
CA THR A 159 1.49 -8.67 -0.18
C THR A 159 1.43 -7.45 0.76
N VAL A 160 0.30 -6.74 0.82
CA VAL A 160 0.11 -5.51 1.60
C VAL A 160 -0.98 -5.72 2.64
N LEU A 161 -0.58 -5.79 3.91
CA LEU A 161 -1.50 -5.77 5.04
C LEU A 161 -1.77 -4.32 5.47
N ALA A 162 -2.82 -3.72 4.91
CA ALA A 162 -3.39 -2.44 5.32
C ALA A 162 -4.34 -2.65 6.52
N GLU A 163 -3.78 -2.88 7.71
CA GLU A 163 -4.53 -3.44 8.82
C GLU A 163 -5.26 -2.40 9.67
N THR A 164 -4.60 -1.32 10.11
CA THR A 164 -5.17 -0.36 11.07
C THR A 164 -4.82 1.08 10.70
N GLY A 165 -5.75 1.99 10.97
CA GLY A 165 -5.54 3.43 10.89
C GLY A 165 -5.77 4.05 9.52
N ALA A 166 -5.62 5.38 9.46
CA ALA A 166 -5.62 6.12 8.19
C ALA A 166 -4.32 5.86 7.42
N GLN A 167 -4.43 5.42 6.17
CA GLN A 167 -3.29 5.05 5.34
C GLN A 167 -3.41 5.66 3.94
N LEU A 168 -2.29 6.16 3.41
CA LEU A 168 -2.20 6.72 2.06
C LEU A 168 -1.06 6.05 1.30
N TYR A 169 -1.38 5.43 0.16
CA TYR A 169 -0.42 4.85 -0.78
C TYR A 169 -0.51 5.65 -2.08
N ALA A 170 0.52 6.40 -2.43
CA ALA A 170 0.48 7.30 -3.60
C ALA A 170 1.63 7.01 -4.56
N LYS A 171 1.30 6.87 -5.86
CA LYS A 171 2.24 6.53 -6.94
C LYS A 171 3.06 5.28 -6.68
N CYS A 172 2.50 4.34 -5.92
CA CYS A 172 3.16 3.09 -5.56
C CYS A 172 2.99 2.02 -6.64
N TYR A 173 3.90 1.06 -6.64
CA TYR A 173 3.74 -0.21 -7.34
C TYR A 173 3.31 -1.28 -6.34
N ILE A 174 2.28 -2.06 -6.65
CA ILE A 174 1.81 -3.15 -5.79
C ILE A 174 1.56 -4.38 -6.65
N GLU A 175 2.24 -5.49 -6.36
CA GLU A 175 2.01 -6.75 -7.07
C GLU A 175 1.62 -7.93 -6.18
N GLY A 176 0.87 -8.84 -6.77
CA GLY A 176 0.49 -10.10 -6.15
C GLY A 176 -0.52 -10.90 -6.95
N ALA A 177 -1.07 -11.93 -6.32
CA ALA A 177 -2.01 -12.86 -6.92
C ALA A 177 -3.25 -13.12 -6.06
N THR A 178 -3.07 -13.41 -4.77
CA THR A 178 -4.17 -13.78 -3.88
C THR A 178 -4.24 -12.80 -2.73
N ASP A 179 -5.39 -12.14 -2.59
CA ASP A 179 -5.72 -11.25 -1.46
C ASP A 179 -4.62 -10.22 -1.16
N PHE A 180 -3.92 -9.75 -2.19
CA PHE A 180 -2.62 -9.09 -1.99
C PHE A 180 -2.71 -7.65 -1.49
N ILE A 181 -3.93 -7.09 -1.39
CA ILE A 181 -4.24 -5.89 -0.61
C ILE A 181 -5.36 -6.27 0.37
N PHE A 182 -5.03 -6.41 1.65
CA PHE A 182 -5.95 -6.94 2.66
C PHE A 182 -5.75 -6.30 4.03
N GLY A 183 -6.66 -6.62 4.95
CA GLY A 183 -6.67 -6.10 6.31
C GLY A 183 -8.09 -5.78 6.78
N GLN A 184 -8.23 -5.42 8.06
CA GLN A 184 -9.55 -5.40 8.72
C GLN A 184 -10.07 -4.02 9.10
N ARG A 185 -9.20 -3.08 9.45
CA ARG A 185 -9.59 -1.85 10.16
C ARG A 185 -9.09 -0.56 9.52
N ALA A 186 -8.19 -0.61 8.53
CA ALA A 186 -7.65 0.61 7.93
C ALA A 186 -8.68 1.36 7.09
N ALA A 187 -8.58 2.68 7.10
CA ALA A 187 -9.12 3.56 6.07
C ALA A 187 -7.96 3.87 5.12
N ALA A 188 -7.90 3.17 3.98
CA ALA A 188 -6.76 3.18 3.09
C ALA A 188 -7.13 3.78 1.73
N TRP A 189 -6.42 4.83 1.35
CA TRP A 189 -6.53 5.49 0.05
C TRP A 189 -5.32 5.14 -0.80
N PHE A 190 -5.56 4.58 -1.99
CA PHE A 190 -4.54 4.23 -2.96
C PHE A 190 -4.70 5.15 -4.16
N ASP A 191 -3.74 6.04 -4.39
CA ASP A 191 -3.83 7.12 -5.39
C ASP A 191 -2.75 6.96 -6.47
N GLY A 192 -3.14 6.90 -7.74
CA GLY A 192 -2.15 6.83 -8.82
C GLY A 192 -1.28 5.57 -8.78
N CYS A 193 -1.78 4.48 -8.18
CA CYS A 193 -0.99 3.26 -8.00
C CYS A 193 -1.00 2.36 -9.24
N ASP A 194 0.11 1.68 -9.47
CA ASP A 194 0.24 0.62 -10.45
C ASP A 194 0.01 -0.73 -9.75
N ILE A 195 -1.20 -1.26 -9.89
CA ILE A 195 -1.60 -2.56 -9.38
C ILE A 195 -1.30 -3.62 -10.44
N ARG A 196 -0.41 -4.57 -10.13
CA ARG A 196 0.06 -5.58 -11.08
C ARG A 196 -0.24 -6.99 -10.61
N VAL A 197 -0.91 -7.74 -11.46
CA VAL A 197 -1.32 -9.11 -11.16
C VAL A 197 -0.32 -10.12 -11.73
N LEU A 198 0.02 -11.13 -10.94
CA LEU A 198 0.94 -12.20 -11.33
C LEU A 198 0.22 -13.36 -12.03
N GLU A 199 0.97 -14.38 -12.46
CA GLU A 199 0.37 -15.59 -13.03
C GLU A 199 -0.46 -16.34 -11.98
N ALA A 200 -1.77 -16.46 -12.23
CA ALA A 200 -2.68 -17.29 -11.45
C ALA A 200 -3.84 -17.76 -12.32
N SER A 201 -4.35 -18.97 -12.06
CA SER A 201 -5.58 -19.45 -12.71
C SER A 201 -6.81 -18.67 -12.26
N LEU A 202 -6.77 -18.15 -11.04
CA LEU A 202 -7.77 -17.30 -10.43
C LEU A 202 -7.09 -16.46 -9.34
N GLY A 203 -7.30 -15.14 -9.35
CA GLY A 203 -6.70 -14.25 -8.36
C GLY A 203 -7.67 -13.20 -7.81
N PHE A 204 -7.26 -12.54 -6.74
CA PHE A 204 -8.06 -11.56 -6.00
C PHE A 204 -7.16 -10.39 -5.62
N ILE A 205 -7.53 -9.18 -6.04
CA ILE A 205 -6.74 -7.99 -5.73
C ILE A 205 -6.96 -7.57 -4.27
N THR A 206 -8.21 -7.42 -3.86
CA THR A 206 -8.54 -6.96 -2.50
C THR A 206 -9.25 -8.02 -1.67
N ALA A 207 -8.94 -8.04 -0.37
CA ALA A 207 -9.66 -8.83 0.63
C ALA A 207 -9.91 -7.99 1.89
N SER A 208 -10.94 -7.14 1.85
CA SER A 208 -11.34 -6.37 3.03
C SER A 208 -11.95 -7.29 4.09
N GLY A 209 -11.34 -7.27 5.28
CA GLY A 209 -11.75 -7.99 6.48
C GLY A 209 -12.62 -7.17 7.41
N ARG A 210 -13.22 -6.08 6.92
CA ARG A 210 -14.15 -5.26 7.71
C ARG A 210 -15.32 -6.09 8.20
N SER A 211 -15.49 -6.19 9.51
CA SER A 211 -16.46 -7.10 10.14
C SER A 211 -17.67 -6.40 10.76
N SER A 212 -17.74 -5.08 10.69
CA SER A 212 -18.83 -4.29 11.26
C SER A 212 -19.06 -3.00 10.48
N ASN A 213 -20.10 -2.23 10.81
CA ASN A 213 -20.33 -0.93 10.21
C ASN A 213 -19.42 0.18 10.80
N ASP A 214 -18.11 0.07 10.59
CA ASP A 214 -17.07 1.01 11.05
C ASP A 214 -16.52 1.91 9.92
N SER A 215 -15.43 2.63 10.16
CA SER A 215 -14.80 3.55 9.19
C SER A 215 -13.86 2.89 8.19
N SER A 216 -13.54 1.58 8.31
CA SER A 216 -12.60 0.93 7.39
C SER A 216 -13.09 0.99 5.95
N TYR A 217 -12.23 1.42 5.03
CA TYR A 217 -12.59 1.64 3.64
C TYR A 217 -11.34 1.60 2.78
N TYR A 218 -11.31 0.72 1.77
CA TYR A 218 -10.30 0.78 0.72
C TYR A 218 -10.85 1.51 -0.49
N VAL A 219 -10.16 2.56 -0.92
CA VAL A 219 -10.47 3.28 -2.16
C VAL A 219 -9.25 3.24 -3.06
N ILE A 220 -9.39 2.56 -4.20
CA ILE A 220 -8.41 2.51 -5.28
C ILE A 220 -8.79 3.60 -6.28
N ASN A 221 -8.08 4.71 -6.22
CA ASN A 221 -8.36 5.94 -6.95
C ASN A 221 -7.32 6.20 -8.05
N ASN A 222 -7.78 6.61 -9.23
CA ASN A 222 -6.95 7.05 -10.36
C ASN A 222 -5.75 6.12 -10.64
N SER A 223 -5.95 4.81 -10.48
CA SER A 223 -4.90 3.79 -10.51
C SER A 223 -4.95 2.99 -11.81
N THR A 224 -4.05 2.01 -11.96
CA THR A 224 -4.09 1.07 -13.08
C THR A 224 -4.04 -0.38 -12.62
N VAL A 225 -4.79 -1.27 -13.28
CA VAL A 225 -4.80 -2.72 -13.04
C VAL A 225 -4.41 -3.46 -14.31
N ALA A 226 -3.26 -4.15 -14.28
CA ALA A 226 -2.75 -4.91 -15.41
C ALA A 226 -1.94 -6.12 -14.98
N ALA A 227 -1.64 -7.03 -15.90
CA ALA A 227 -0.63 -8.06 -15.65
C ALA A 227 0.73 -7.39 -15.36
N ALA A 228 1.52 -7.97 -14.46
CA ALA A 228 2.92 -7.58 -14.30
C ALA A 228 3.70 -7.82 -15.59
N ASP A 229 4.78 -7.08 -15.79
CA ASP A 229 5.64 -7.24 -16.96
C ASP A 229 6.19 -8.68 -17.02
N GLY A 230 5.88 -9.38 -18.11
CA GLY A 230 6.31 -10.76 -18.32
C GLY A 230 5.40 -11.83 -17.70
N ALA A 231 4.33 -11.48 -16.99
CA ALA A 231 3.35 -12.44 -16.48
C ALA A 231 2.33 -12.84 -17.55
N ASP A 232 2.15 -14.14 -17.79
CA ASP A 232 1.09 -14.67 -18.68
C ASP A 232 -0.24 -14.84 -17.93
N VAL A 233 -0.99 -13.73 -17.80
CA VAL A 233 -2.28 -13.72 -17.09
C VAL A 233 -3.44 -13.85 -18.09
N PRO A 234 -4.25 -14.92 -18.01
CA PRO A 234 -5.41 -15.07 -18.87
C PRO A 234 -6.42 -13.93 -18.67
N SER A 235 -7.12 -13.57 -19.75
CA SER A 235 -8.22 -12.61 -19.66
C SER A 235 -9.30 -13.10 -18.69
N GLY A 236 -9.69 -12.24 -17.76
CA GLY A 236 -10.70 -12.53 -16.76
C GLY A 236 -10.24 -13.42 -15.60
N ALA A 237 -8.94 -13.63 -15.41
CA ALA A 237 -8.40 -14.42 -14.31
C ALA A 237 -8.57 -13.77 -12.93
N TYR A 238 -8.71 -12.44 -12.84
CA TYR A 238 -8.68 -11.71 -11.58
C TYR A 238 -10.02 -11.09 -11.20
N TYR A 239 -10.40 -11.21 -9.94
CA TYR A 239 -11.44 -10.38 -9.34
C TYR A 239 -10.82 -9.14 -8.68
N LEU A 240 -11.53 -8.01 -8.73
CA LEU A 240 -11.23 -6.78 -7.99
C LEU A 240 -11.16 -7.05 -6.48
N GLY A 241 -11.96 -8.00 -5.99
CA GLY A 241 -11.83 -8.49 -4.63
C GLY A 241 -12.84 -9.56 -4.26
N ARG A 242 -12.70 -10.00 -3.01
CA ARG A 242 -13.65 -10.89 -2.31
C ARG A 242 -13.78 -10.49 -0.83
N PRO A 243 -14.92 -10.75 -0.18
CA PRO A 243 -15.15 -10.30 1.18
C PRO A 243 -14.54 -11.26 2.21
N TRP A 244 -13.38 -10.93 2.77
CA TRP A 244 -12.82 -11.73 3.89
C TRP A 244 -13.79 -11.75 5.09
N ARG A 245 -14.54 -10.66 5.29
CA ARG A 245 -15.64 -10.56 6.25
C ARG A 245 -16.88 -9.90 5.63
N GLU A 246 -18.04 -10.14 6.23
CA GLU A 246 -19.38 -9.80 5.70
C GLU A 246 -19.64 -8.30 5.46
N TYR A 247 -18.87 -7.40 6.07
CA TYR A 247 -18.96 -5.95 5.91
C TYR A 247 -17.83 -5.38 5.04
N ALA A 248 -17.14 -6.22 4.26
CA ALA A 248 -16.06 -5.84 3.35
C ALA A 248 -16.47 -4.62 2.51
N ARG A 249 -15.58 -3.62 2.46
CA ARG A 249 -15.86 -2.35 1.80
C ARG A 249 -14.68 -1.86 0.97
N VAL A 250 -14.87 -1.83 -0.35
CA VAL A 250 -13.85 -1.49 -1.35
C VAL A 250 -14.49 -0.73 -2.51
N VAL A 251 -13.82 0.32 -2.98
CA VAL A 251 -14.17 1.02 -4.22
C VAL A 251 -12.98 1.04 -5.17
N PHE A 252 -13.25 0.80 -6.44
CA PHE A 252 -12.35 1.16 -7.54
C PHE A 252 -12.95 2.32 -8.30
N GLN A 253 -12.27 3.44 -8.37
CA GLN A 253 -12.75 4.63 -9.05
C GLN A 253 -11.69 5.26 -9.94
N GLU A 254 -12.13 5.78 -11.10
CA GLU A 254 -11.29 6.44 -12.10
C GLU A 254 -10.07 5.58 -12.51
N THR A 255 -10.20 4.26 -12.36
CA THR A 255 -9.10 3.31 -12.48
C THR A 255 -9.14 2.64 -13.85
N SER A 256 -7.98 2.58 -14.52
CA SER A 256 -7.86 1.91 -15.82
C SER A 256 -7.54 0.42 -15.64
N MET A 257 -8.38 -0.45 -16.19
CA MET A 257 -8.30 -1.90 -15.99
C MET A 257 -8.12 -2.60 -17.34
N SER A 258 -7.03 -3.36 -17.47
CA SER A 258 -6.84 -4.26 -18.61
C SER A 258 -7.81 -5.45 -18.56
N ASN A 259 -7.78 -6.30 -19.59
CA ASN A 259 -8.68 -7.46 -19.70
C ASN A 259 -8.39 -8.61 -18.72
N VAL A 260 -7.44 -8.45 -17.79
CA VAL A 260 -7.19 -9.42 -16.71
C VAL A 260 -8.37 -9.51 -15.74
N VAL A 261 -9.17 -8.46 -15.62
CA VAL A 261 -10.32 -8.42 -14.70
C VAL A 261 -11.48 -9.27 -15.24
N ASN A 262 -12.01 -10.13 -14.37
CA ASN A 262 -13.15 -10.98 -14.64
C ASN A 262 -14.40 -10.13 -14.90
N PRO A 263 -15.26 -10.46 -15.89
CA PRO A 263 -16.48 -9.71 -16.16
C PRO A 263 -17.43 -9.55 -14.97
N ALA A 264 -17.40 -10.49 -14.01
CA ALA A 264 -18.17 -10.40 -12.77
C ALA A 264 -17.61 -9.34 -11.80
N GLY A 265 -16.35 -8.92 -11.95
CA GLY A 265 -15.66 -7.91 -11.14
C GLY A 265 -15.32 -8.42 -9.74
N TRP A 266 -16.31 -8.91 -8.99
CA TRP A 266 -16.21 -9.29 -7.60
C TRP A 266 -16.61 -10.75 -7.40
N SER A 267 -15.97 -11.42 -6.44
CA SER A 267 -16.29 -12.79 -6.07
C SER A 267 -16.89 -12.87 -4.68
N VAL A 268 -17.65 -13.93 -4.45
CA VAL A 268 -18.00 -14.37 -3.09
C VAL A 268 -16.73 -14.88 -2.38
N TRP A 269 -16.71 -14.88 -1.05
CA TRP A 269 -15.58 -15.44 -0.30
C TRP A 269 -15.38 -16.93 -0.62
N SER A 270 -16.47 -17.70 -0.53
CA SER A 270 -16.53 -19.10 -0.95
C SER A 270 -17.98 -19.50 -1.25
N THR A 271 -18.17 -20.62 -1.95
CA THR A 271 -19.53 -21.13 -2.26
C THR A 271 -20.33 -21.50 -1.01
N THR A 272 -19.68 -22.00 0.03
CA THR A 272 -20.32 -22.41 1.30
C THR A 272 -20.43 -21.28 2.31
N ASN A 273 -19.68 -20.19 2.12
CA ASN A 273 -19.69 -19.02 2.98
C ASN A 273 -19.49 -17.77 2.12
N PRO A 274 -20.54 -17.21 1.51
CA PRO A 274 -20.39 -16.13 0.52
C PRO A 274 -19.92 -14.79 1.09
N GLN A 275 -20.33 -14.45 2.31
CA GLN A 275 -20.01 -13.20 3.02
C GLN A 275 -20.45 -11.92 2.26
N THR A 276 -21.60 -11.92 1.58
CA THR A 276 -22.05 -10.82 0.69
C THR A 276 -23.20 -9.97 1.22
N ASP A 277 -23.73 -10.22 2.42
CA ASP A 277 -25.00 -9.62 2.85
C ASP A 277 -24.87 -8.13 3.21
N HIS A 278 -23.67 -7.67 3.58
CA HIS A 278 -23.41 -6.29 4.01
C HIS A 278 -22.20 -5.65 3.32
N VAL A 279 -21.75 -6.23 2.21
CA VAL A 279 -20.60 -5.71 1.48
C VAL A 279 -20.93 -4.38 0.81
N THR A 280 -19.89 -3.58 0.60
CA THR A 280 -19.95 -2.35 -0.20
C THR A 280 -18.83 -2.45 -1.22
N PHE A 281 -19.17 -2.98 -2.39
CA PHE A 281 -18.25 -3.13 -3.51
C PHE A 281 -18.74 -2.28 -4.66
N ASP A 282 -18.09 -1.14 -4.85
CA ASP A 282 -18.51 -0.18 -5.86
C ASP A 282 -17.43 0.17 -6.87
N GLU A 283 -17.90 0.59 -8.04
CA GLU A 283 -17.09 1.08 -9.13
C GLU A 283 -17.57 2.46 -9.58
N TYR A 284 -16.65 3.37 -9.93
CA TYR A 284 -16.99 4.71 -10.45
C TYR A 284 -16.06 5.11 -11.59
N GLU A 285 -16.60 5.44 -12.76
CA GLU A 285 -15.86 5.94 -13.94
C GLU A 285 -14.55 5.17 -14.30
N ASN A 286 -14.52 3.86 -14.04
CA ASN A 286 -13.40 3.00 -14.43
C ASN A 286 -13.33 2.83 -15.95
N SER A 287 -12.11 2.72 -16.48
CA SER A 287 -11.86 2.61 -17.92
C SER A 287 -11.11 1.32 -18.29
N GLY A 288 -10.94 1.06 -19.59
CA GLY A 288 -10.25 -0.12 -20.10
C GLY A 288 -11.15 -1.35 -20.27
N ALA A 289 -10.58 -2.43 -20.82
CA ALA A 289 -11.37 -3.62 -21.13
C ALA A 289 -11.94 -4.30 -19.87
N GLY A 290 -11.20 -4.26 -18.75
CA GLY A 290 -11.59 -4.85 -17.48
C GLY A 290 -12.72 -4.11 -16.74
N SER A 291 -12.99 -2.85 -17.11
CA SER A 291 -14.12 -2.10 -16.54
C SER A 291 -15.48 -2.50 -17.12
N ASN A 292 -15.51 -3.43 -18.09
CA ASN A 292 -16.72 -3.93 -18.72
C ASN A 292 -17.10 -5.32 -18.20
N GLY A 293 -18.39 -5.63 -18.19
CA GLY A 293 -18.90 -6.96 -17.83
C GLY A 293 -20.23 -6.92 -17.08
N THR A 294 -20.79 -8.09 -16.81
CA THR A 294 -21.96 -8.23 -15.93
C THR A 294 -21.47 -8.41 -14.51
N ARG A 295 -21.39 -7.31 -13.75
CA ARG A 295 -20.93 -7.32 -12.36
C ARG A 295 -21.78 -8.24 -11.48
N ALA A 296 -21.16 -8.76 -10.43
CA ALA A 296 -21.85 -9.52 -9.39
C ALA A 296 -23.04 -8.73 -8.83
N SER A 297 -24.12 -9.42 -8.49
CA SER A 297 -25.39 -8.77 -8.07
C SER A 297 -25.30 -8.01 -6.75
N PHE A 298 -24.21 -8.19 -5.99
CA PHE A 298 -23.91 -7.52 -4.73
C PHE A 298 -22.88 -6.37 -4.89
N ALA A 299 -22.55 -6.00 -6.13
CA ALA A 299 -21.74 -4.83 -6.44
C ALA A 299 -22.59 -3.73 -7.07
N SER A 300 -22.17 -2.48 -6.92
CA SER A 300 -22.86 -1.30 -7.47
C SER A 300 -21.95 -0.41 -8.31
N THR A 301 -22.56 0.47 -9.10
CA THR A 301 -21.87 1.59 -9.74
C THR A 301 -22.29 2.87 -9.04
N LEU A 302 -21.33 3.68 -8.61
CA LEU A 302 -21.62 4.96 -7.98
C LEU A 302 -21.99 6.02 -9.04
N ASN A 303 -22.67 7.07 -8.60
CA ASN A 303 -22.96 8.24 -9.45
C ASN A 303 -21.97 9.40 -9.21
N GLU A 304 -21.21 9.36 -8.13
CA GLU A 304 -20.18 10.33 -7.75
C GLU A 304 -19.01 9.55 -7.12
N PRO A 305 -17.77 10.04 -7.21
CA PRO A 305 -16.63 9.37 -6.58
C PRO A 305 -16.73 9.48 -5.06
N VAL A 306 -16.13 8.52 -4.35
CA VAL A 306 -15.83 8.67 -2.93
C VAL A 306 -14.77 9.74 -2.79
N LEU A 307 -14.97 10.72 -1.90
CA LEU A 307 -13.98 11.76 -1.66
C LEU A 307 -12.92 11.28 -0.66
N ILE A 308 -11.67 11.67 -0.87
CA ILE A 308 -10.57 11.39 0.07
C ILE A 308 -10.88 11.90 1.49
N THR A 309 -11.65 12.98 1.61
CA THR A 309 -12.08 13.54 2.89
C THR A 309 -13.08 12.67 3.66
N GLU A 310 -13.79 11.76 2.97
CA GLU A 310 -14.66 10.77 3.60
C GLU A 310 -13.87 9.60 4.19
N VAL A 311 -12.65 9.36 3.69
CA VAL A 311 -11.79 8.23 4.06
C VAL A 311 -10.73 8.66 5.07
N LEU A 312 -9.99 9.72 4.77
CA LEU A 312 -8.84 10.21 5.57
C LEU A 312 -9.17 11.41 6.46
N GLY A 313 -10.41 11.91 6.41
CA GLY A 313 -10.87 13.08 7.16
C GLY A 313 -10.73 14.39 6.40
N SER A 314 -11.51 15.40 6.79
CA SER A 314 -11.57 16.70 6.11
C SER A 314 -10.28 17.53 6.19
N ASP A 315 -9.40 17.19 7.14
CA ASP A 315 -8.14 17.86 7.44
C ASP A 315 -6.91 17.08 6.96
N TYR A 316 -7.11 16.02 6.16
CA TYR A 316 -6.03 15.12 5.71
C TYR A 316 -4.82 15.86 5.12
N GLU A 317 -5.02 16.94 4.34
CA GLU A 317 -3.94 17.73 3.75
C GLU A 317 -2.99 18.37 4.77
N SER A 318 -3.43 18.53 6.01
CA SER A 318 -2.64 19.09 7.10
C SER A 318 -1.97 18.04 8.00
N MET A 319 -2.27 16.75 7.76
CA MET A 319 -1.77 15.66 8.57
C MET A 319 -0.32 15.34 8.23
N ALA A 320 0.51 15.07 9.25
CA ALA A 320 1.96 14.90 9.08
C ALA A 320 2.36 13.74 8.15
N TYR A 321 1.49 12.72 8.06
CA TYR A 321 1.69 11.56 7.21
C TYR A 321 1.32 11.79 5.74
N VAL A 322 0.65 12.91 5.39
CA VAL A 322 0.17 13.21 4.04
C VAL A 322 1.15 14.11 3.29
N ASP A 323 1.54 13.68 2.10
CA ASP A 323 2.28 14.47 1.12
C ASP A 323 1.43 14.70 -0.14
N THR A 324 0.84 15.89 -0.25
CA THR A 324 -0.05 16.23 -1.36
C THR A 324 0.67 16.38 -2.70
N ALA A 325 2.01 16.42 -2.73
CA ALA A 325 2.77 16.45 -3.98
C ALA A 325 2.68 15.11 -4.75
N TYR A 326 2.24 14.04 -4.09
CA TYR A 326 2.08 12.71 -4.69
C TYR A 326 0.62 12.38 -5.07
N LEU A 327 -0.35 13.21 -4.68
CA LEU A 327 -1.75 13.00 -5.06
C LEU A 327 -2.00 13.50 -6.49
N ALA A 328 -2.89 12.82 -7.20
CA ALA A 328 -3.28 13.14 -8.57
C ALA A 328 -4.34 14.25 -8.69
#